data_AF-A0A9P8GP60-F1
#
_entry.id   AF-A0A9P8GP60-F1
#
_cell.length_a   1.000
_cell.length_b   1.000
_cell.length_c   1.000
_cell.angle_alpha   90.00
_cell.angle_beta   90.00
_cell.angle_gamma   90.00
#
_symmetry.space_group_name_H-M   'P 1'
#
loop_
_entity.id
_entity.type
_entity.pdbx_description
1 polymer ?
#
loop_
_entity_poly.entity_id
_entity_poly.type
_entity_poly.pdbx_seq_one_letter_code
_entity_poly.pdbx_strand_id
1 'polypeptide(L)'
;MRKRFHGLKKPKVRADWSKWTLYNISRLQTPYAASKTFFQQKWLAKSLTRAYHGEQIREGKWTRMFDRRLPAVVPMDYKLLARTDGSEQAAGRGSGLNITKRKDGSDQSERERAPQRTPYMHMTYFPTERRLDTAVWRALFASSARQARQFVVHGFVKVNGKKMQHPGYLLNPGDMFSVEPERVLFATGARKHNKNSPDTLQGRQEPDEVEQIVDDDAEDILEESEDKDTEQVSKASAKSTKTTSSAEEDPKAALKSLLARAQDITKESKEVLSGKRKQDLRAFAKSVKQTMSRLRPSGIAKPGTETIDSLEETLKAIAAKVPAEDAPAEAALPDQQQKPVKREDAFRARKDAELLHAALARANENPIDASKPYATPWRPREFMSAFAFIPRYLEVNQKICSAVYLRHPVARPGLAEVPTPFANETMALAFNWYLRRR
;
A
#
# COMPACT_ATOMS: atom_id res chain seq x y z
N MET A 1 -23.19 8.55 30.09
CA MET A 1 -22.65 7.82 28.93
C MET A 1 -22.15 8.80 27.87
N ARG A 2 -20.86 8.80 27.50
CA ARG A 2 -20.33 9.69 26.43
C ARG A 2 -20.96 9.29 25.09
N LYS A 3 -21.54 10.25 24.35
CA LYS A 3 -22.09 9.98 23.01
C LYS A 3 -20.97 9.47 22.09
N ARG A 4 -21.15 8.28 21.50
CA ARG A 4 -20.18 7.73 20.52
C ARG A 4 -20.12 8.64 19.29
N PHE A 5 -18.91 8.89 18.79
CA PHE A 5 -18.69 9.76 17.64
C PHE A 5 -19.32 9.18 16.35
N HIS A 6 -19.06 7.90 16.09
CA HIS A 6 -19.73 7.07 15.09
C HIS A 6 -20.84 6.23 15.74
N GLY A 7 -22.04 6.78 15.83
CA GLY A 7 -23.22 6.02 16.22
C GLY A 7 -23.81 5.27 15.04
N LEU A 8 -24.19 4.00 15.22
CA LEU A 8 -24.82 3.18 14.17
C LEU A 8 -26.35 3.18 14.25
N LYS A 9 -26.93 3.48 15.42
CA LYS A 9 -28.38 3.52 15.65
C LYS A 9 -29.08 4.65 14.90
N LYS A 10 -28.42 5.80 14.78
CA LYS A 10 -28.91 6.94 13.98
C LYS A 10 -27.83 7.29 12.95
N PRO A 11 -28.10 7.22 11.64
CA PRO A 11 -27.10 7.48 10.63
C PRO A 11 -26.66 8.94 10.72
N LYS A 12 -25.42 9.15 11.17
CA LYS A 12 -24.76 10.45 11.18
C LYS A 12 -23.48 10.33 10.39
N VAL A 13 -23.45 11.04 9.27
CA VAL A 13 -22.27 11.13 8.40
C VAL A 13 -21.33 12.17 8.98
N ARG A 14 -20.03 11.86 9.00
CA ARG A 14 -18.96 12.70 9.53
C ARG A 14 -17.97 13.03 8.41
N ALA A 15 -17.18 14.08 8.61
CA ALA A 15 -16.11 14.47 7.68
C ALA A 15 -14.84 13.65 7.93
N ASP A 16 -14.89 12.35 7.63
CA ASP A 16 -13.79 11.41 7.77
C ASP A 16 -13.95 10.17 6.88
N TRP A 17 -12.86 9.42 6.67
CA TRP A 17 -12.85 8.21 5.83
C TRP A 17 -12.98 6.92 6.68
N SER A 18 -13.79 6.91 7.73
CA SER A 18 -13.96 5.70 8.54
C SER A 18 -14.93 4.73 7.90
N LYS A 19 -14.70 3.42 8.12
CA LYS A 19 -15.65 2.35 7.74
C LYS A 19 -17.06 2.59 8.26
N TRP A 20 -17.18 3.16 9.45
CA TRP A 20 -18.47 3.50 10.06
C TRP A 20 -19.17 4.66 9.37
N THR A 21 -18.43 5.69 8.95
CA THR A 21 -19.00 6.79 8.18
C THR A 21 -19.43 6.30 6.80
N LEU A 22 -18.64 5.44 6.14
CA LEU A 22 -19.03 4.82 4.87
C LEU A 22 -20.34 4.04 5.00
N TYR A 23 -20.46 3.21 6.03
CA TYR A 23 -21.68 2.46 6.33
C TYR A 23 -22.88 3.35 6.71
N ASN A 24 -22.63 4.53 7.29
CA ASN A 24 -23.69 5.51 7.54
C ASN A 24 -24.10 6.27 6.28
N ILE A 25 -23.20 6.46 5.31
CA ILE A 25 -23.51 7.07 4.02
C ILE A 25 -24.40 6.12 3.20
N SER A 26 -24.09 4.83 3.17
CA SER A 26 -24.90 3.85 2.41
C SER A 26 -26.35 3.74 2.91
N ARG A 27 -26.60 4.09 4.17
CA ARG A 27 -27.93 4.11 4.79
C ARG A 27 -28.54 5.50 4.90
N LEU A 28 -27.89 6.53 4.35
CA LEU A 28 -28.36 7.89 4.44
C LEU A 28 -29.61 8.06 3.56
N GLN A 29 -30.74 8.35 4.19
CA GLN A 29 -32.00 8.64 3.51
C GLN A 29 -32.45 10.06 3.84
N THR A 30 -33.20 10.66 2.92
CA THR A 30 -33.90 11.92 3.19
C THR A 30 -34.92 11.70 4.30
N PRO A 31 -34.92 12.54 5.35
CA PRO A 31 -35.79 12.33 6.49
C PRO A 31 -37.24 12.56 6.12
N TYR A 32 -38.11 11.59 6.43
CA TYR A 32 -39.55 11.72 6.22
C TYR A 32 -40.11 12.98 6.88
N ALA A 33 -40.79 13.81 6.09
CA ALA A 33 -41.25 15.15 6.48
C ALA A 33 -42.73 15.20 6.89
N ALA A 34 -43.60 14.35 6.30
CA ALA A 34 -45.05 14.52 6.41
C ALA A 34 -45.60 14.41 7.84
N SER A 35 -45.00 13.55 8.69
CA SER A 35 -45.42 13.41 10.09
C SER A 35 -44.77 14.40 11.05
N LYS A 36 -43.91 15.31 10.57
CA LYS A 36 -43.12 16.20 11.41
C LYS A 36 -43.54 17.65 11.24
N THR A 37 -43.56 18.39 12.34
CA THR A 37 -43.74 19.84 12.30
C THR A 37 -42.55 20.51 11.63
N PHE A 38 -42.74 21.73 11.11
CA PHE A 38 -41.66 22.47 10.45
C PHE A 38 -40.43 22.67 11.36
N PHE A 39 -40.64 22.90 12.67
CA PHE A 39 -39.55 22.98 13.64
C PHE A 39 -38.78 21.66 13.76
N GLN A 40 -39.50 20.53 13.87
CA GLN A 40 -38.89 19.20 13.95
C GLN A 40 -38.10 18.86 12.67
N GLN A 41 -38.62 19.23 11.51
CA GLN A 41 -37.93 19.07 10.22
C GLN A 41 -36.62 19.86 10.19
N LYS A 42 -36.66 21.15 10.52
CA LYS A 42 -35.47 22.02 10.58
C LYS A 42 -34.44 21.53 11.61
N TRP A 43 -34.88 21.13 12.80
CA TRP A 43 -34.01 20.61 13.85
C TRP A 43 -33.27 19.35 13.40
N LEU A 44 -34.01 18.43 12.77
CA LEU A 44 -33.45 17.20 12.23
C LEU A 44 -32.43 17.51 11.13
N ALA A 45 -32.80 18.37 10.17
CA ALA A 45 -31.91 18.80 9.09
C ALA A 45 -30.61 19.39 9.65
N LYS A 46 -30.70 20.35 10.58
CA LYS A 46 -29.54 20.89 11.31
C LYS A 46 -28.69 19.79 11.94
N SER A 47 -29.32 18.83 12.64
CA SER A 47 -28.58 17.78 13.35
C SER A 47 -27.80 16.87 12.41
N LEU A 48 -28.35 16.60 11.21
CA LEU A 48 -27.70 15.82 10.17
C LEU A 48 -26.59 16.62 9.48
N THR A 49 -26.91 17.80 8.96
CA THR A 49 -25.97 18.60 8.16
C THR A 49 -24.77 19.06 8.98
N ARG A 50 -24.96 19.48 10.23
CA ARG A 50 -23.86 19.85 11.14
C ARG A 50 -23.01 18.68 11.61
N ALA A 51 -23.50 17.45 11.50
CA ALA A 51 -22.71 16.28 11.85
C ALA A 51 -21.53 16.08 10.88
N TYR A 52 -21.68 16.53 9.63
CA TYR A 52 -20.69 16.48 8.57
C TYR A 52 -20.00 17.84 8.37
N HIS A 53 -20.78 18.90 8.14
CA HIS A 53 -20.26 20.24 7.86
C HIS A 53 -19.78 20.91 9.14
N GLY A 54 -18.46 20.98 9.35
CA GLY A 54 -17.84 21.73 10.44
C GLY A 54 -18.15 21.16 11.83
N GLU A 55 -18.18 19.84 12.00
CA GLU A 55 -18.44 19.18 13.30
C GLU A 55 -17.56 19.72 14.43
N GLN A 56 -16.31 20.06 14.11
CA GLN A 56 -15.32 20.63 15.03
C GLN A 56 -15.61 22.09 15.45
N ILE A 57 -16.51 22.78 14.75
CA ILE A 57 -16.86 24.18 15.00
C ILE A 57 -18.00 24.23 16.01
N ARG A 58 -17.80 25.00 17.09
CA ARG A 58 -18.86 25.26 18.09
C ARG A 58 -20.04 25.97 17.44
N GLU A 59 -21.26 25.62 17.86
CA GLU A 59 -22.48 26.14 17.24
C GLU A 59 -22.56 27.68 17.26
N GLY A 60 -22.20 28.33 18.38
CA GLY A 60 -22.18 29.80 18.46
C GLY A 60 -21.19 30.47 17.50
N LYS A 61 -20.08 29.79 17.18
CA LYS A 61 -19.12 30.27 16.16
C LYS A 61 -19.68 30.08 14.77
N TRP A 62 -20.27 28.90 14.50
CA TRP A 62 -20.93 28.63 13.22
C TRP A 62 -22.04 29.64 12.92
N THR A 63 -22.89 29.98 13.89
CA THR A 63 -23.98 30.95 13.69
C THR A 63 -23.49 32.34 13.31
N ARG A 64 -22.26 32.74 13.68
CA ARG A 64 -21.66 34.01 13.26
C ARG A 64 -21.00 33.92 11.89
N MET A 65 -20.55 32.73 11.49
CA MET A 65 -19.95 32.47 10.19
C MET A 65 -20.98 32.23 9.08
N PHE A 66 -22.18 31.80 9.43
CA PHE A 66 -23.27 31.56 8.50
C PHE A 66 -23.56 32.83 7.70
N ASP A 67 -23.47 32.73 6.38
CA ASP A 67 -23.81 33.81 5.45
C ASP A 67 -25.13 33.49 4.75
N ARG A 68 -25.97 34.52 4.61
CA ARG A 68 -27.25 34.46 3.90
C ARG A 68 -27.05 34.62 2.39
N ARG A 69 -25.94 35.24 1.98
CA ARG A 69 -25.56 35.43 0.58
C ARG A 69 -24.89 34.17 0.07
N LEU A 70 -25.50 33.54 -0.93
CA LEU A 70 -25.01 32.30 -1.52
C LEU A 70 -24.39 32.63 -2.88
N PRO A 71 -23.07 32.47 -3.06
CA PRO A 71 -22.39 32.82 -4.30
C PRO A 71 -22.74 31.82 -5.42
N ALA A 72 -23.03 32.34 -6.61
CA ALA A 72 -23.38 31.57 -7.79
C ALA A 72 -22.82 32.22 -9.06
N VAL A 73 -22.66 31.42 -10.10
CA VAL A 73 -22.17 31.87 -11.41
C VAL A 73 -23.05 31.30 -12.53
N VAL A 74 -23.20 32.07 -13.60
CA VAL A 74 -23.92 31.68 -14.81
C VAL A 74 -22.90 31.57 -15.94
N PRO A 75 -22.74 30.38 -16.56
CA PRO A 75 -21.91 30.26 -17.75
C PRO A 75 -22.62 30.91 -18.95
N MET A 76 -21.94 31.80 -19.65
CA MET A 76 -22.40 32.36 -20.92
C MET A 76 -21.49 31.88 -22.05
N ASP A 77 -22.07 31.44 -23.15
CA ASP A 77 -21.31 31.03 -24.33
C ASP A 77 -20.89 32.27 -25.13
N TYR A 78 -19.59 32.39 -25.42
CA TYR A 78 -19.04 33.51 -26.18
C TYR A 78 -19.55 33.53 -27.62
N LYS A 79 -19.91 32.36 -28.20
CA LYS A 79 -20.47 32.29 -29.55
C LYS A 79 -21.83 32.95 -29.64
N LEU A 80 -22.68 32.73 -28.62
CA LEU A 80 -23.99 33.36 -28.53
C LEU A 80 -23.87 34.88 -28.37
N LEU A 81 -22.95 35.33 -27.51
CA LEU A 81 -22.67 36.76 -27.29
C LEU A 81 -22.12 37.47 -28.54
N ALA A 82 -21.38 36.75 -29.39
CA ALA A 82 -20.87 37.29 -30.65
C ALA A 82 -21.95 37.38 -31.73
N ARG A 83 -22.90 36.44 -31.75
CA ARG A 83 -23.98 36.40 -32.74
C ARG A 83 -25.13 37.36 -32.43
N THR A 84 -25.48 37.48 -31.15
CA THR A 84 -26.67 38.22 -30.70
C THR A 84 -26.33 39.15 -29.54
N ASP A 85 -26.93 40.34 -29.56
CA ASP A 85 -26.86 41.33 -28.46
C ASP A 85 -27.87 41.07 -27.34
N GLY A 86 -28.73 40.06 -27.51
CA GLY A 86 -29.78 39.67 -26.56
C GLY A 86 -31.16 40.28 -26.83
N SER A 87 -31.29 41.13 -27.86
CA SER A 87 -32.57 41.78 -28.21
C SER A 87 -33.69 40.79 -28.53
N GLU A 88 -33.35 39.63 -29.11
CA GLU A 88 -34.27 38.53 -29.40
C GLU A 88 -35.00 38.00 -28.16
N GLN A 89 -34.36 38.03 -26.99
CA GLN A 89 -34.95 37.56 -25.73
C GLN A 89 -36.10 38.46 -25.26
N ALA A 90 -36.13 39.72 -25.69
CA ALA A 90 -37.18 40.68 -25.38
C ALA A 90 -38.27 40.78 -26.46
N ALA A 91 -38.16 40.00 -27.55
CA ALA A 91 -39.12 40.05 -28.66
C ALA A 91 -40.57 39.79 -28.19
N GLY A 92 -41.53 40.30 -28.97
CA GLY A 92 -42.96 40.21 -28.64
C GLY A 92 -43.38 41.23 -27.58
N ARG A 93 -43.63 40.77 -26.36
CA ARG A 93 -44.10 41.61 -25.22
C ARG A 93 -43.09 41.69 -24.07
N GLY A 94 -41.81 41.40 -24.34
CA GLY A 94 -40.72 41.45 -23.35
C GLY A 94 -40.36 40.13 -22.66
N SER A 95 -41.16 39.08 -22.80
CA SER A 95 -40.87 37.73 -22.26
C SER A 95 -40.25 36.78 -23.28
N GLY A 96 -39.92 37.28 -24.47
CA GLY A 96 -39.53 36.49 -25.63
C GLY A 96 -40.74 36.08 -26.49
N LEU A 97 -40.44 35.58 -27.69
CA LEU A 97 -41.45 35.11 -28.63
C LEU A 97 -42.19 33.90 -28.04
N ASN A 98 -43.53 33.95 -28.02
CA ASN A 98 -44.33 32.81 -27.59
C ASN A 98 -44.21 31.67 -28.60
N ILE A 99 -43.41 30.66 -28.27
CA ILE A 99 -43.36 29.42 -29.04
C ILE A 99 -44.68 28.69 -28.79
N THR A 100 -45.64 28.84 -29.69
CA THR A 100 -46.88 28.07 -29.66
C THR A 100 -46.53 26.62 -29.98
N LYS A 101 -46.42 25.79 -28.94
CA LYS A 101 -46.28 24.34 -29.13
C LYS A 101 -47.49 23.84 -29.91
N ARG A 102 -47.32 23.54 -31.21
CA ARG A 102 -48.33 22.79 -31.97
C ARG A 102 -48.58 21.45 -31.28
N LYS A 103 -49.84 21.01 -31.22
CA LYS A 103 -50.26 19.73 -30.63
C LYS A 103 -49.57 18.51 -31.26
N ASP A 104 -49.05 18.66 -32.47
CA ASP A 104 -48.51 17.59 -33.29
C ASP A 104 -47.04 17.25 -32.98
N GLY A 105 -46.41 17.95 -32.02
CA GLY A 105 -45.07 17.60 -31.53
C GLY A 105 -43.93 17.71 -32.54
N SER A 106 -44.20 18.26 -33.74
CA SER A 106 -43.30 18.25 -34.90
C SER A 106 -42.37 19.45 -35.03
N ASP A 107 -42.35 20.38 -34.08
CA ASP A 107 -41.32 21.42 -34.05
C ASP A 107 -40.03 20.86 -33.45
N GLN A 108 -39.18 20.35 -34.34
CA GLN A 108 -37.76 20.06 -34.14
C GLN A 108 -36.88 21.32 -34.13
N SER A 109 -37.46 22.53 -34.05
CA SER A 109 -36.67 23.73 -33.75
C SER A 109 -36.03 23.50 -32.38
N GLU A 110 -34.71 23.29 -32.41
CA GLU A 110 -33.83 22.93 -31.31
C GLU A 110 -34.46 23.26 -29.96
N ARG A 111 -34.89 22.23 -29.22
CA ARG A 111 -35.18 22.36 -27.80
C ARG A 111 -33.86 22.77 -27.15
N GLU A 112 -33.54 24.07 -27.16
CA GLU A 112 -32.52 24.64 -26.29
C GLU A 112 -32.85 24.10 -24.91
N ARG A 113 -32.04 23.15 -24.43
CA ARG A 113 -32.33 22.42 -23.21
C ARG A 113 -32.50 23.48 -22.13
N ALA A 114 -33.70 23.57 -21.56
CA ALA A 114 -33.99 24.50 -20.49
C ALA A 114 -32.86 24.40 -19.45
N PRO A 115 -32.24 25.54 -19.05
CA PRO A 115 -31.06 25.50 -18.22
C PRO A 115 -31.36 24.75 -16.92
N GLN A 116 -30.44 23.87 -16.53
CA GLN A 116 -30.57 23.09 -15.30
C GLN A 116 -30.70 24.02 -14.10
N ARG A 117 -31.55 23.65 -13.14
CA ARG A 117 -31.77 24.47 -11.93
C ARG A 117 -30.49 24.55 -11.11
N THR A 118 -30.13 25.77 -10.69
CA THR A 118 -28.97 26.00 -9.81
C THR A 118 -29.28 25.60 -8.37
N PRO A 119 -28.53 24.67 -7.74
CA PRO A 119 -28.79 24.21 -6.38
C PRO A 119 -28.21 25.15 -5.33
N TYR A 120 -28.84 26.32 -5.11
CA TYR A 120 -28.35 27.31 -4.15
C TYR A 120 -28.19 26.77 -2.73
N MET A 121 -29.14 25.97 -2.22
CA MET A 121 -29.15 25.57 -0.81
C MET A 121 -27.98 24.65 -0.44
N HIS A 122 -27.38 23.94 -1.41
CA HIS A 122 -26.16 23.18 -1.19
C HIS A 122 -24.97 24.07 -0.75
N MET A 123 -25.03 25.37 -1.06
CA MET A 123 -24.02 26.35 -0.65
C MET A 123 -24.14 26.80 0.82
N THR A 124 -25.15 26.38 1.57
CA THR A 124 -25.35 26.75 3.00
C THR A 124 -24.08 26.71 3.86
N TYR A 125 -23.19 25.74 3.63
CA TYR A 125 -21.95 25.56 4.39
C TYR A 125 -20.69 26.02 3.65
N PHE A 126 -20.80 26.78 2.56
CA PHE A 126 -19.63 27.31 1.84
C PHE A 126 -18.61 28.06 2.73
N PRO A 127 -18.99 28.79 3.81
CA PRO A 127 -18.02 29.47 4.66
C PRO A 127 -17.10 28.49 5.41
N THR A 128 -17.51 27.24 5.61
CA THR A 128 -16.64 26.23 6.25
C THR A 128 -15.52 25.75 5.33
N GLU A 129 -15.72 25.79 4.01
CA GLU A 129 -14.74 25.37 3.00
C GLU A 129 -13.60 26.38 2.84
N ARG A 130 -13.80 27.65 3.27
CA ARG A 130 -12.75 28.67 3.33
C ARG A 130 -11.73 28.41 4.43
N ARG A 131 -12.05 27.59 5.42
CA ARG A 131 -11.15 27.36 6.56
C ARG A 131 -9.98 26.47 6.15
N LEU A 132 -8.80 26.78 6.65
CA LEU A 132 -7.58 26.00 6.38
C LEU A 132 -7.72 24.52 6.77
N ASP A 133 -8.34 24.20 7.91
CA ASP A 133 -8.54 22.81 8.34
C ASP A 133 -9.45 22.01 7.39
N THR A 134 -10.53 22.63 6.91
CA THR A 134 -11.41 22.00 5.91
C THR A 134 -10.71 21.86 4.57
N ALA A 135 -10.00 22.90 4.09
CA ALA A 135 -9.31 22.88 2.80
C ALA A 135 -8.23 21.79 2.73
N VAL A 136 -7.46 21.59 3.82
CA VAL A 136 -6.48 20.50 3.94
C VAL A 136 -7.14 19.13 3.83
N TRP A 137 -8.31 18.94 4.45
CA TRP A 137 -9.07 17.69 4.32
C TRP A 137 -9.63 17.49 2.90
N ARG A 138 -10.13 18.54 2.26
CA ARG A 138 -10.64 18.51 0.87
C ARG A 138 -9.56 18.24 -0.18
N ALA A 139 -8.31 18.60 0.10
CA ALA A 139 -7.16 18.30 -0.74
C ALA A 139 -6.70 16.83 -0.64
N LEU A 140 -7.37 16.00 0.18
CA LEU A 140 -7.01 14.61 0.48
C LEU A 140 -5.68 14.47 1.24
N PHE A 141 -5.19 15.52 1.89
CA PHE A 141 -3.96 15.47 2.71
C PHE A 141 -4.18 14.93 4.13
N ALA A 142 -5.44 14.77 4.54
CA ALA A 142 -5.81 14.22 5.84
C ALA A 142 -7.02 13.29 5.72
N SER A 143 -7.12 12.28 6.59
CA SER A 143 -8.25 11.34 6.57
C SER A 143 -9.55 11.91 7.17
N SER A 144 -9.46 13.01 7.91
CA SER A 144 -10.59 13.67 8.56
C SER A 144 -10.33 15.15 8.77
N ALA A 145 -11.40 15.96 8.80
CA ALA A 145 -11.34 17.36 9.20
C ALA A 145 -10.74 17.58 10.61
N ARG A 146 -10.91 16.63 11.55
CA ARG A 146 -10.30 16.71 12.89
C ARG A 146 -8.79 16.46 12.85
N GLN A 147 -8.35 15.54 11.99
CA GLN A 147 -6.92 15.25 11.79
C GLN A 147 -6.24 16.43 11.08
N ALA A 148 -6.87 17.00 10.04
CA ALA A 148 -6.39 18.21 9.38
C ALA A 148 -6.22 19.37 10.37
N ARG A 149 -7.18 19.55 11.28
CA ARG A 149 -7.07 20.53 12.37
C ARG A 149 -5.85 20.29 13.25
N GLN A 150 -5.55 19.04 13.61
CA GLN A 150 -4.35 18.70 14.38
C GLN A 150 -3.07 19.05 13.60
N PHE A 151 -3.02 18.74 12.30
CA PHE A 151 -1.87 19.09 11.47
C PHE A 151 -1.58 20.58 11.47
N VAL A 152 -2.63 21.41 11.37
CA VAL A 152 -2.49 22.86 11.47
C VAL A 152 -2.01 23.26 12.87
N VAL A 153 -2.64 22.78 13.94
CA VAL A 153 -2.28 23.16 15.33
C VAL A 153 -0.84 22.79 15.69
N HIS A 154 -0.38 21.60 15.28
CA HIS A 154 1.03 21.19 15.46
C HIS A 154 1.98 21.93 14.52
N GLY A 155 1.45 22.60 13.50
CA GLY A 155 2.18 23.46 12.58
C GLY A 155 2.93 22.69 11.49
N PHE A 156 2.37 21.57 11.04
CA PHE A 156 2.82 20.84 9.86
C PHE A 156 2.31 21.46 8.55
N VAL A 157 1.53 22.54 8.63
CA VAL A 157 0.95 23.23 7.49
C VAL A 157 1.58 24.61 7.31
N LYS A 158 1.96 24.92 6.08
CA LYS A 158 2.47 26.23 5.66
C LYS A 158 1.48 26.86 4.68
N VAL A 159 1.21 28.16 4.81
CA VAL A 159 0.43 28.96 3.85
C VAL A 159 1.36 30.04 3.29
N ASN A 160 1.50 30.09 1.97
CA ASN A 160 2.41 31.00 1.25
C ASN A 160 3.83 30.98 1.86
N GLY A 161 4.34 29.77 2.15
CA GLY A 161 5.66 29.54 2.76
C GLY A 161 5.74 29.76 4.28
N LYS A 162 4.74 30.39 4.91
CA LYS A 162 4.72 30.69 6.35
C LYS A 162 3.98 29.62 7.13
N LYS A 163 4.58 29.14 8.24
CA LYS A 163 3.94 28.17 9.16
C LYS A 163 2.66 28.78 9.75
N MET A 164 1.53 28.10 9.56
CA MET A 164 0.22 28.58 10.04
C MET A 164 -0.32 27.62 11.09
N GLN A 165 -0.46 28.08 12.34
CA GLN A 165 -0.96 27.26 13.45
C GLN A 165 -2.46 27.44 13.75
N HIS A 166 -3.12 28.33 13.01
CA HIS A 166 -4.52 28.66 13.24
C HIS A 166 -5.43 27.91 12.25
N PRO A 167 -6.14 26.84 12.68
CA PRO A 167 -7.10 26.14 11.83
C PRO A 167 -8.30 27.01 11.45
N GLY A 168 -8.48 28.14 12.13
CA GLY A 168 -9.51 29.13 11.81
C GLY A 168 -9.14 30.10 10.71
N TYR A 169 -7.92 30.03 10.16
CA TYR A 169 -7.49 30.87 9.05
C TYR A 169 -8.43 30.67 7.85
N LEU A 170 -8.91 31.79 7.29
CA LEU A 170 -9.76 31.81 6.11
C LEU A 170 -8.87 32.06 4.90
N LEU A 171 -8.81 31.10 4.00
CA LEU A 171 -8.07 31.19 2.75
C LEU A 171 -8.69 32.26 1.85
N ASN A 172 -7.80 33.05 1.24
CA ASN A 172 -8.11 33.96 0.17
C ASN A 172 -7.83 33.29 -1.18
N PRO A 173 -8.58 33.65 -2.24
CA PRO A 173 -8.26 33.20 -3.60
C PRO A 173 -6.80 33.49 -3.94
N GLY A 174 -6.08 32.47 -4.41
CA GLY A 174 -4.65 32.51 -4.71
C GLY A 174 -3.74 31.96 -3.61
N ASP A 175 -4.23 31.77 -2.39
CA ASP A 175 -3.40 31.23 -1.30
C ASP A 175 -2.96 29.78 -1.60
N MET A 176 -1.67 29.53 -1.46
CA MET A 176 -1.08 28.19 -1.55
C MET A 176 -0.86 27.65 -0.14
N PHE A 177 -1.35 26.45 0.14
CA PHE A 177 -1.07 25.73 1.38
C PHE A 177 -0.37 24.40 1.11
N SER A 178 0.65 24.10 1.91
CA SER A 178 1.45 22.87 1.82
C SER A 178 1.46 22.15 3.15
N VAL A 179 1.41 20.83 3.11
CA VAL A 179 1.46 19.95 4.29
C VAL A 179 2.75 19.13 4.24
N GLU A 180 3.34 18.86 5.39
CA GLU A 180 4.49 17.97 5.51
C GLU A 180 4.17 16.57 4.91
N PRO A 181 4.95 16.08 3.92
CA PRO A 181 4.64 14.84 3.21
C PRO A 181 4.51 13.60 4.10
N GLU A 182 5.35 13.47 5.13
CA GLU A 182 5.29 12.35 6.07
C GLU A 182 3.94 12.26 6.79
N ARG A 183 3.34 13.41 7.11
CA ARG A 183 2.04 13.50 7.77
C ARG A 183 0.91 13.14 6.83
N VAL A 184 1.03 13.52 5.56
CA VAL A 184 0.09 13.13 4.50
C VAL A 184 0.13 11.62 4.32
N LEU A 185 1.32 11.04 4.12
CA LEU A 185 1.49 9.59 3.97
C LEU A 185 0.96 8.81 5.18
N PHE A 186 1.15 9.34 6.39
CA PHE A 186 0.54 8.79 7.61
C PHE A 186 -0.99 8.85 7.63
N ALA A 187 -1.58 9.96 7.17
CA ALA A 187 -3.03 10.12 7.18
C ALA A 187 -3.72 9.28 6.11
N THR A 188 -3.14 9.25 4.91
CA THR A 188 -3.72 8.60 3.72
C THR A 188 -3.29 7.15 3.58
N GLY A 189 -2.22 6.74 4.26
CA GLY A 189 -1.72 5.37 4.23
C GLY A 189 -2.53 4.40 5.09
N ALA A 190 -2.32 3.10 4.85
CA ALA A 190 -2.79 2.06 5.74
C ALA A 190 -2.16 2.19 7.13
N ARG A 191 -2.92 1.76 8.13
CA ARG A 191 -2.50 1.83 9.53
C ARG A 191 -1.34 0.85 9.75
N LYS A 192 -0.28 1.32 10.39
CA LYS A 192 0.76 0.46 10.93
C LYS A 192 0.20 -0.30 12.13
N HIS A 193 0.12 -1.61 12.05
CA HIS A 193 -0.35 -2.46 13.14
C HIS A 193 0.86 -2.88 13.97
N ASN A 194 0.81 -2.63 15.28
CA ASN A 194 1.76 -3.22 16.20
C ASN A 194 1.21 -4.59 16.63
N LYS A 195 2.10 -5.56 16.93
CA LYS A 195 1.71 -6.90 17.40
C LYS A 195 0.73 -6.87 18.59
N ASN A 196 0.78 -5.81 19.41
CA ASN A 196 -0.09 -5.62 20.58
C ASN A 196 -1.35 -4.78 20.30
N SER A 197 -1.71 -4.51 19.03
CA SER A 197 -2.90 -3.74 18.68
C SER A 197 -4.17 -4.57 18.92
N PRO A 198 -5.27 -3.98 19.44
CA PRO A 198 -6.54 -4.69 19.64
C PRO A 198 -7.12 -5.32 18.37
N ASP A 199 -6.88 -4.71 17.19
CA ASP A 199 -7.31 -5.28 15.90
C ASP A 199 -6.53 -6.56 15.56
N THR A 200 -5.25 -6.65 15.95
CA THR A 200 -4.39 -7.84 15.77
C THR A 200 -4.76 -8.95 16.76
N LEU A 201 -5.08 -8.57 18.00
CA LEU A 201 -5.53 -9.50 19.06
C LEU A 201 -6.95 -10.07 18.82
N GLN A 202 -7.78 -9.39 18.02
CA GLN A 202 -9.11 -9.86 17.63
C GLN A 202 -9.09 -10.87 16.47
N GLY A 203 -7.92 -11.41 16.11
CA GLY A 203 -7.80 -12.52 15.15
C GLY A 203 -7.70 -12.08 13.68
N ARG A 204 -7.46 -10.79 13.40
CA ARG A 204 -7.00 -10.35 12.09
C ARG A 204 -5.47 -10.46 12.06
N GLN A 205 -4.95 -11.68 12.14
CA GLN A 205 -3.69 -11.97 11.48
C GLN A 205 -4.01 -11.72 10.00
N GLU A 206 -3.46 -10.66 9.41
CA GLU A 206 -3.38 -10.69 7.94
C GLU A 206 -2.61 -11.98 7.65
N PRO A 207 -3.07 -12.82 6.70
CA PRO A 207 -2.23 -13.94 6.29
C PRO A 207 -0.90 -13.30 5.94
N ASP A 208 0.16 -13.69 6.66
CA ASP A 208 1.50 -13.46 6.17
C ASP A 208 1.57 -14.37 4.94
N GLU A 209 1.03 -13.90 3.79
CA GLU A 209 1.01 -14.65 2.53
C GLU A 209 2.46 -15.06 2.18
N VAL A 210 3.44 -14.30 2.67
CA VAL A 210 4.86 -14.62 2.54
C VAL A 210 5.30 -15.80 3.43
N GLU A 211 4.70 -16.01 4.60
CA GLU A 211 4.97 -17.20 5.42
C GLU A 211 4.16 -18.41 4.91
N GLN A 212 2.90 -18.21 4.53
CA GLN A 212 2.06 -19.28 3.98
C GLN A 212 2.52 -19.78 2.61
N ILE A 213 3.04 -18.92 1.72
CA ILE A 213 3.64 -19.38 0.46
C ILE A 213 4.93 -20.15 0.74
N VAL A 214 5.71 -19.77 1.75
CA VAL A 214 6.93 -20.51 2.11
C VAL A 214 6.58 -21.86 2.74
N ASP A 215 5.47 -21.96 3.47
CA ASP A 215 4.98 -23.22 4.04
C ASP A 215 4.28 -24.09 2.98
N ASP A 216 3.43 -23.53 2.12
CA ASP A 216 2.72 -24.23 1.03
C ASP A 216 3.69 -24.66 -0.09
N ASP A 217 4.66 -23.82 -0.50
CA ASP A 217 5.71 -24.23 -1.45
C ASP A 217 6.69 -25.21 -0.79
N ALA A 218 6.94 -25.13 0.52
CA ALA A 218 7.73 -26.14 1.21
C ALA A 218 6.97 -27.47 1.31
N GLU A 219 5.65 -27.45 1.54
CA GLU A 219 4.80 -28.65 1.53
C GLU A 219 4.68 -29.25 0.12
N ASP A 220 4.53 -28.45 -0.94
CA ASP A 220 4.50 -28.92 -2.34
C ASP A 220 5.89 -29.42 -2.81
N ILE A 221 6.99 -28.80 -2.37
CA ILE A 221 8.36 -29.30 -2.61
C ILE A 221 8.63 -30.59 -1.81
N LEU A 222 7.99 -30.75 -0.64
CA LEU A 222 8.05 -31.98 0.14
C LEU A 222 7.21 -33.08 -0.51
N GLU A 223 6.01 -32.80 -1.02
CA GLU A 223 5.14 -33.78 -1.70
C GLU A 223 5.69 -34.24 -3.07
N GLU A 224 6.36 -33.38 -3.86
CA GLU A 224 7.08 -33.82 -5.06
C GLU A 224 8.40 -34.57 -4.75
N SER A 225 8.84 -34.55 -3.48
CA SER A 225 10.04 -35.27 -3.01
C SER A 225 9.75 -36.53 -2.18
N GLU A 226 8.47 -36.85 -1.94
CA GLU A 226 8.06 -38.07 -1.23
C GLU A 226 7.97 -39.33 -2.13
N ASP A 227 8.50 -39.26 -3.35
CA ASP A 227 9.02 -40.42 -4.08
C ASP A 227 10.55 -40.34 -4.19
N LYS A 228 11.19 -40.86 -3.12
CA LYS A 228 12.61 -41.24 -2.92
C LYS A 228 13.45 -40.34 -1.99
N ASP A 229 13.37 -40.73 -0.72
CA ASP A 229 14.39 -40.73 0.33
C ASP A 229 15.10 -39.41 0.67
N THR A 230 14.48 -38.78 1.66
CA THR A 230 14.97 -38.02 2.81
C THR A 230 16.49 -37.81 3.00
N GLU A 231 16.78 -36.52 3.20
CA GLU A 231 17.60 -35.93 4.28
C GLU A 231 19.08 -35.50 4.05
N GLN A 232 19.24 -34.18 4.27
CA GLN A 232 20.40 -33.42 4.76
C GLN A 232 21.38 -32.82 3.76
N VAL A 233 21.14 -31.54 3.40
CA VAL A 233 22.23 -30.58 3.12
C VAL A 233 21.98 -29.23 3.82
N SER A 234 22.66 -29.08 4.95
CA SER A 234 23.43 -27.93 5.46
C SER A 234 22.94 -26.48 5.29
N LYS A 235 22.84 -25.80 6.44
CA LYS A 235 23.36 -24.44 6.63
C LYS A 235 24.85 -24.40 6.32
N ALA A 236 25.28 -23.53 5.41
CA ALA A 236 26.62 -22.96 5.43
C ALA A 236 26.63 -21.57 4.76
N SER A 237 26.63 -20.54 5.60
CA SER A 237 27.06 -19.20 5.23
C SER A 237 28.58 -19.12 5.30
N ALA A 238 29.13 -18.30 4.42
CA ALA A 238 30.53 -18.15 4.07
C ALA A 238 31.46 -17.84 5.25
N LYS A 239 32.66 -18.45 5.23
CA LYS A 239 33.88 -17.76 5.64
C LYS A 239 35.10 -18.24 4.86
N SER A 240 35.64 -17.29 4.11
CA SER A 240 36.93 -17.27 3.42
C SER A 240 38.08 -17.85 4.26
N THR A 241 38.92 -18.69 3.64
CA THR A 241 40.29 -18.93 4.13
C THR A 241 41.29 -18.68 3.02
N LYS A 242 42.20 -17.75 3.32
CA LYS A 242 43.35 -17.33 2.53
C LYS A 242 44.54 -18.21 2.94
N THR A 243 45.25 -18.74 1.96
CA THR A 243 46.47 -19.56 2.08
C THR A 243 47.69 -18.72 2.50
N THR A 244 48.73 -19.44 2.96
CA THR A 244 50.15 -19.12 3.30
C THR A 244 50.42 -19.13 4.80
N SER A 245 51.43 -19.79 5.38
CA SER A 245 52.56 -20.62 4.90
C SER A 245 53.27 -21.22 6.12
N SER A 246 53.80 -22.45 5.99
CA SER A 246 54.96 -23.06 6.68
C SER A 246 55.30 -22.67 8.14
N ALA A 247 55.06 -23.60 9.08
CA ALA A 247 55.86 -23.80 10.29
C ALA A 247 55.48 -25.14 10.94
N GLU A 248 56.46 -26.04 11.14
CA GLU A 248 56.45 -27.27 11.96
C GLU A 248 55.06 -27.83 12.32
N GLU A 249 54.48 -28.62 11.41
CA GLU A 249 53.20 -29.29 11.69
C GLU A 249 53.41 -30.42 12.71
N ASP A 250 52.68 -30.35 13.81
CA ASP A 250 52.58 -31.44 14.79
C ASP A 250 52.37 -32.78 14.04
N PRO A 251 53.16 -33.83 14.29
CA PRO A 251 53.04 -35.11 13.57
C PRO A 251 51.64 -35.73 13.75
N LYS A 252 50.97 -35.40 14.86
CA LYS A 252 49.60 -35.80 15.16
C LYS A 252 48.57 -35.06 14.30
N ALA A 253 48.84 -33.82 13.91
CA ALA A 253 47.97 -33.03 13.03
C ALA A 253 48.06 -33.52 11.58
N ALA A 254 49.28 -33.81 11.10
CA ALA A 254 49.50 -34.41 9.78
C ALA A 254 48.82 -35.79 9.64
N LEU A 255 48.91 -36.66 10.65
CA LEU A 255 48.21 -37.95 10.62
C LEU A 255 46.67 -37.82 10.65
N LYS A 256 46.14 -36.79 11.33
CA LYS A 256 44.70 -36.48 11.32
C LYS A 256 44.24 -35.97 9.95
N SER A 257 45.02 -35.14 9.27
CA SER A 257 44.69 -34.65 7.94
C SER A 257 44.70 -35.77 6.88
N LEU A 258 45.64 -36.72 6.99
CA LEU A 258 45.66 -37.92 6.14
C LEU A 258 44.45 -38.83 6.38
N LEU A 259 44.02 -38.99 7.64
CA LEU A 259 42.81 -39.73 7.98
C LEU A 259 41.56 -39.06 7.38
N ALA A 260 41.46 -37.73 7.48
CA ALA A 260 40.35 -36.97 6.90
C ALA A 260 40.31 -37.13 5.37
N ARG A 261 41.45 -36.97 4.68
CA ARG A 261 41.54 -37.20 3.22
C ARG A 261 41.10 -38.61 2.82
N ALA A 262 41.53 -39.64 3.55
CA ALA A 262 41.10 -41.02 3.28
C ALA A 262 39.58 -41.21 3.49
N GLN A 263 39.00 -40.57 4.51
CA GLN A 263 37.56 -40.62 4.77
C GLN A 263 36.75 -39.87 3.72
N ASP A 264 37.22 -38.72 3.25
CA ASP A 264 36.56 -37.93 2.21
C ASP A 264 36.55 -38.70 0.89
N ILE A 265 37.67 -39.32 0.51
CA ILE A 265 37.73 -40.22 -0.66
C ILE A 265 36.69 -41.35 -0.52
N THR A 266 36.57 -41.98 0.66
CA THR A 266 35.56 -43.03 0.86
C THR A 266 34.10 -42.55 0.82
N LYS A 267 33.84 -41.27 1.14
CA LYS A 267 32.50 -40.69 1.17
C LYS A 267 32.05 -40.19 -0.20
N GLU A 268 32.93 -39.50 -0.91
CA GLU A 268 32.66 -38.88 -2.22
C GLU A 268 32.44 -39.94 -3.32
N SER A 269 33.04 -41.12 -3.18
CA SER A 269 33.01 -42.17 -4.19
C SER A 269 32.29 -43.46 -3.74
N LYS A 270 31.27 -43.33 -2.87
CA LYS A 270 30.49 -44.47 -2.35
C LYS A 270 29.93 -45.39 -3.44
N GLU A 271 29.60 -44.84 -4.62
CA GLU A 271 29.04 -45.58 -5.76
C GLU A 271 30.08 -46.11 -6.76
N VAL A 272 31.30 -45.57 -6.80
CA VAL A 272 32.29 -45.86 -7.88
C VAL A 272 33.49 -46.70 -7.41
N LEU A 273 33.70 -46.87 -6.10
CA LEU A 273 34.84 -47.65 -5.58
C LEU A 273 34.61 -49.17 -5.56
N SER A 274 35.50 -49.89 -6.25
CA SER A 274 35.67 -51.35 -6.16
C SER A 274 35.81 -51.84 -4.70
N GLY A 275 35.23 -53.01 -4.39
CA GLY A 275 35.26 -53.60 -3.05
C GLY A 275 36.67 -53.79 -2.48
N LYS A 276 37.65 -54.12 -3.32
CA LYS A 276 39.06 -54.22 -2.92
C LYS A 276 39.64 -52.88 -2.47
N ARG A 277 39.29 -51.76 -3.12
CA ARG A 277 39.72 -50.42 -2.69
C ARG A 277 39.07 -49.98 -1.39
N LYS A 278 37.80 -50.33 -1.18
CA LYS A 278 37.13 -50.07 0.10
C LYS A 278 37.83 -50.83 1.23
N GLN A 279 38.35 -52.04 0.95
CA GLN A 279 39.16 -52.79 1.90
C GLN A 279 40.54 -52.16 2.13
N ASP A 280 41.22 -51.72 1.08
CA ASP A 280 42.53 -51.06 1.16
C ASP A 280 42.48 -49.72 1.92
N LEU A 281 41.46 -48.88 1.65
CA LEU A 281 41.26 -47.62 2.36
C LEU A 281 40.87 -47.83 3.84
N ARG A 282 40.15 -48.91 4.16
CA ARG A 282 39.88 -49.29 5.56
C ARG A 282 41.13 -49.83 6.26
N ALA A 283 41.96 -50.60 5.56
CA ALA A 283 43.24 -51.09 6.07
C ALA A 283 44.21 -49.93 6.32
N PHE A 284 44.27 -48.96 5.39
CA PHE A 284 45.03 -47.72 5.53
C PHE A 284 44.53 -46.86 6.71
N ALA A 285 43.22 -46.65 6.84
CA ALA A 285 42.68 -45.94 7.99
C ALA A 285 43.00 -46.63 9.33
N LYS A 286 43.15 -47.97 9.33
CA LYS A 286 43.57 -48.75 10.50
C LYS A 286 45.07 -48.58 10.78
N SER A 287 45.94 -48.55 9.76
CA SER A 287 47.37 -48.31 9.94
C SER A 287 47.64 -46.90 10.49
N VAL A 288 46.99 -45.87 9.94
CA VAL A 288 47.09 -44.47 10.43
C VAL A 288 46.62 -44.33 11.89
N LYS A 289 45.55 -45.02 12.28
CA LYS A 289 45.08 -45.02 13.69
C LYS A 289 46.06 -45.76 14.62
N GLN A 290 46.71 -46.81 14.12
CA GLN A 290 47.71 -47.58 14.87
C GLN A 290 49.04 -46.83 15.00
N THR A 291 49.44 -46.03 14.01
CA THR A 291 50.60 -45.14 14.11
C THR A 291 50.32 -43.96 15.04
N MET A 292 49.11 -43.38 14.97
CA MET A 292 48.63 -42.36 15.91
C MET A 292 48.64 -42.83 17.38
N SER A 293 48.28 -44.09 17.66
CA SER A 293 48.27 -44.62 19.03
C SER A 293 49.67 -45.01 19.54
N ARG A 294 50.63 -45.25 18.65
CA ARG A 294 52.03 -45.57 18.99
C ARG A 294 52.90 -44.33 19.23
N LEU A 295 52.43 -43.14 18.84
CA LEU A 295 53.13 -41.87 19.04
C LEU A 295 53.08 -41.43 20.51
N ARG A 296 54.24 -41.12 21.12
CA ARG A 296 54.33 -40.55 22.48
C ARG A 296 54.05 -39.04 22.46
N PRO A 297 53.63 -38.43 23.58
CA PRO A 297 53.36 -36.98 23.67
C PRO A 297 54.56 -36.09 23.34
N SER A 298 55.78 -36.61 23.38
CA SER A 298 57.02 -35.88 23.10
C SER A 298 57.49 -35.95 21.64
N GLY A 299 56.64 -36.37 20.70
CA GLY A 299 56.92 -36.34 19.26
C GLY A 299 57.93 -37.38 18.73
N ILE A 300 58.59 -38.15 19.61
CA ILE A 300 59.57 -39.17 19.21
C ILE A 300 58.86 -40.52 19.02
N ALA A 301 58.86 -41.01 17.78
CA ALA A 301 58.28 -42.29 17.41
C ALA A 301 59.15 -43.48 17.91
N LYS A 302 58.51 -44.59 18.31
CA LYS A 302 59.24 -45.82 18.66
C LYS A 302 59.92 -46.40 17.40
N PRO A 303 61.13 -46.99 17.52
CA PRO A 303 61.79 -47.62 16.38
C PRO A 303 60.91 -48.75 15.81
N GLY A 304 60.67 -48.72 14.51
CA GLY A 304 59.75 -49.63 13.80
C GLY A 304 58.37 -49.06 13.46
N THR A 305 58.20 -47.73 13.43
CA THR A 305 56.96 -47.06 12.99
C THR A 305 57.08 -46.61 11.53
N GLU A 306 56.02 -46.81 10.75
CA GLU A 306 55.92 -46.29 9.38
C GLU A 306 56.01 -44.76 9.41
N THR A 307 56.89 -44.19 8.57
CA THR A 307 57.06 -42.74 8.47
C THR A 307 55.84 -42.09 7.82
N ILE A 308 55.59 -40.81 8.10
CA ILE A 308 54.45 -40.09 7.53
C ILE A 308 54.52 -40.11 5.99
N ASP A 309 55.72 -39.96 5.43
CA ASP A 309 55.96 -39.98 3.99
C ASP A 309 55.57 -41.32 3.34
N SER A 310 55.82 -42.45 4.01
CA SER A 310 55.42 -43.76 3.46
C SER A 310 53.90 -43.97 3.50
N LEU A 311 53.22 -43.37 4.49
CA LEU A 311 51.75 -43.34 4.53
C LEU A 311 51.16 -42.43 3.44
N GLU A 312 51.83 -41.34 3.09
CA GLU A 312 51.41 -40.51 1.96
C GLU A 312 51.59 -41.22 0.61
N GLU A 313 52.70 -41.93 0.43
CA GLU A 313 52.97 -42.72 -0.78
C GLU A 313 51.99 -43.88 -0.93
N THR A 314 51.61 -44.56 0.16
CA THR A 314 50.59 -45.61 0.10
C THR A 314 49.20 -45.06 -0.23
N LEU A 315 48.82 -43.90 0.29
CA LEU A 315 47.57 -43.23 -0.10
C LEU A 315 47.59 -42.85 -1.59
N LYS A 316 48.70 -42.27 -2.06
CA LYS A 316 48.89 -41.94 -3.49
C LYS A 316 48.85 -43.20 -4.37
N ALA A 317 49.44 -44.31 -3.94
CA ALA A 317 49.41 -45.58 -4.67
C ALA A 317 48.00 -46.19 -4.72
N ILE A 318 47.22 -46.09 -3.64
CA ILE A 318 45.82 -46.51 -3.63
C ILE A 318 44.98 -45.63 -4.56
N ALA A 319 45.23 -44.32 -4.57
CA ALA A 319 44.56 -43.37 -5.46
C ALA A 319 44.96 -43.56 -6.94
N ALA A 320 46.22 -43.90 -7.24
CA ALA A 320 46.72 -44.09 -8.60
C ALA A 320 46.32 -45.42 -9.24
N LYS A 321 45.87 -46.41 -8.47
CA LYS A 321 45.40 -47.73 -8.96
C LYS A 321 44.06 -47.68 -9.70
N VAL A 322 43.71 -46.57 -10.38
CA VAL A 322 42.52 -46.46 -11.26
C VAL A 322 42.66 -47.46 -12.42
N PRO A 323 41.67 -48.31 -12.73
CA PRO A 323 41.76 -49.24 -13.84
C PRO A 323 41.39 -48.44 -15.09
N ALA A 324 42.29 -48.38 -16.07
CA ALA A 324 41.98 -47.86 -17.39
C ALA A 324 41.17 -48.88 -18.22
N GLU A 325 40.20 -49.54 -17.60
CA GLU A 325 39.27 -50.49 -18.22
C GLU A 325 37.91 -50.33 -17.55
N ASP A 326 37.24 -49.27 -17.98
CA ASP A 326 35.81 -49.15 -18.19
C ASP A 326 35.65 -47.71 -18.69
N ALA A 327 36.12 -47.48 -19.93
CA ALA A 327 35.54 -46.42 -20.71
C ALA A 327 34.10 -46.85 -20.95
N PRO A 328 33.08 -46.14 -20.41
CA PRO A 328 31.85 -46.11 -21.16
C PRO A 328 32.27 -45.55 -22.52
N ALA A 329 31.96 -46.29 -23.58
CA ALA A 329 31.74 -45.72 -24.90
C ALA A 329 31.04 -44.35 -24.76
N GLU A 330 31.13 -43.50 -25.78
CA GLU A 330 30.28 -42.32 -25.94
C GLU A 330 28.78 -42.67 -25.78
N ALA A 331 28.33 -42.92 -24.55
CA ALA A 331 27.08 -42.47 -24.05
C ALA A 331 27.32 -40.98 -24.05
N ALA A 332 26.89 -40.36 -25.15
CA ALA A 332 26.19 -39.11 -25.08
C ALA A 332 25.65 -38.98 -23.65
N LEU A 333 25.97 -37.87 -22.98
CA LEU A 333 25.05 -37.32 -21.99
C LEU A 333 23.67 -37.74 -22.50
N PRO A 334 22.81 -38.44 -21.74
CA PRO A 334 21.41 -38.26 -22.04
C PRO A 334 21.34 -36.74 -22.00
N ASP A 335 21.22 -36.15 -23.18
CA ASP A 335 20.67 -34.84 -23.35
C ASP A 335 19.53 -34.97 -22.36
N GLN A 336 19.61 -34.27 -21.23
CA GLN A 336 18.42 -34.05 -20.44
C GLN A 336 17.62 -33.29 -21.48
N GLN A 337 16.92 -34.05 -22.32
CA GLN A 337 16.09 -33.60 -23.39
C GLN A 337 15.14 -32.83 -22.54
N GLN A 338 15.37 -31.52 -22.48
CA GLN A 338 14.46 -30.58 -21.92
C GLN A 338 13.21 -30.93 -22.69
N LYS A 339 12.31 -31.72 -22.07
CA LYS A 339 11.04 -32.11 -22.66
C LYS A 339 10.55 -30.81 -23.27
N PRO A 340 10.33 -30.73 -24.59
CA PRO A 340 10.21 -29.45 -25.27
C PRO A 340 9.18 -28.66 -24.48
N VAL A 341 9.67 -27.64 -23.77
CA VAL A 341 8.86 -26.92 -22.79
C VAL A 341 7.65 -26.47 -23.58
N LYS A 342 6.47 -26.97 -23.23
CA LYS A 342 5.28 -26.69 -24.05
C LYS A 342 5.22 -25.18 -24.17
N ARG A 343 4.92 -24.65 -25.36
CA ARG A 343 4.97 -23.19 -25.60
C ARG A 343 4.23 -22.38 -24.53
N GLU A 344 3.18 -22.97 -23.95
CA GLU A 344 2.43 -22.44 -22.81
C GLU A 344 3.26 -22.30 -21.53
N ASP A 345 4.09 -23.29 -21.19
CA ASP A 345 4.95 -23.29 -20.00
C ASP A 345 6.08 -22.26 -20.14
N ALA A 346 6.66 -22.11 -21.34
CA ALA A 346 7.66 -21.08 -21.63
C ALA A 346 7.07 -19.66 -21.60
N PHE A 347 5.80 -19.51 -22.03
CA PHE A 347 5.07 -18.25 -21.94
C PHE A 347 4.74 -17.88 -20.49
N ARG A 348 4.29 -18.85 -19.69
CA ARG A 348 4.05 -18.67 -18.25
C ARG A 348 5.34 -18.29 -17.53
N ALA A 349 6.42 -19.04 -17.73
CA ALA A 349 7.73 -18.74 -17.12
C ALA A 349 8.26 -17.34 -17.47
N ARG A 350 8.05 -16.85 -18.70
CA ARG A 350 8.38 -15.47 -19.07
C ARG A 350 7.51 -14.44 -18.34
N LYS A 351 6.20 -14.69 -18.29
CA LYS A 351 5.26 -13.82 -17.58
C LYS A 351 5.58 -13.77 -16.07
N ASP A 352 5.95 -14.90 -15.49
CA ASP A 352 6.32 -15.02 -14.08
C ASP A 352 7.65 -14.31 -13.80
N ALA A 353 8.63 -14.42 -14.71
CA ALA A 353 9.88 -13.65 -14.62
C ALA A 353 9.64 -12.12 -14.74
N GLU A 354 8.73 -11.70 -15.63
CA GLU A 354 8.31 -10.29 -15.74
C GLU A 354 7.61 -9.80 -14.46
N LEU A 355 6.72 -10.63 -13.90
CA LEU A 355 6.04 -10.33 -12.63
C LEU A 355 7.02 -10.24 -11.46
N LEU A 356 7.98 -11.17 -11.37
CA LEU A 356 9.02 -11.18 -10.35
C LEU A 356 9.95 -9.98 -10.47
N HIS A 357 10.38 -9.63 -11.69
CA HIS A 357 11.17 -8.43 -11.93
C HIS A 357 10.40 -7.17 -11.53
N ALA A 358 9.12 -7.07 -11.88
CA ALA A 358 8.27 -5.97 -11.47
C ALA A 358 8.06 -5.91 -9.94
N ALA A 359 7.96 -7.06 -9.27
CA ALA A 359 7.86 -7.15 -7.82
C ALA A 359 9.15 -6.68 -7.12
N LEU A 360 10.31 -7.13 -7.60
CA LEU A 360 11.62 -6.69 -7.11
C LEU A 360 11.83 -5.19 -7.32
N ALA A 361 11.45 -4.66 -8.50
CA ALA A 361 11.50 -3.23 -8.77
C ALA A 361 10.63 -2.42 -7.78
N ARG A 362 9.40 -2.88 -7.50
CA ARG A 362 8.52 -2.25 -6.50
C ARG A 362 9.07 -2.33 -5.08
N ALA A 363 9.68 -3.45 -4.70
CA ALA A 363 10.30 -3.62 -3.40
C ALA A 363 11.50 -2.68 -3.22
N ASN A 364 12.27 -2.46 -4.29
CA ASN A 364 13.38 -1.50 -4.31
C ASN A 364 12.89 -0.03 -4.25
N GLU A 365 11.81 0.31 -4.94
CA GLU A 365 11.21 1.65 -4.91
C GLU A 365 10.57 1.99 -3.56
N ASN A 366 9.94 1.02 -2.90
CA ASN A 366 9.26 1.17 -1.60
C ASN A 366 9.74 0.11 -0.60
N PRO A 367 10.94 0.27 0.00
CA PRO A 367 11.44 -0.68 0.97
C PRO A 367 10.62 -0.66 2.27
N ILE A 368 10.58 -1.81 2.94
CA ILE A 368 10.00 -1.94 4.29
C ILE A 368 10.91 -1.20 5.27
N ASP A 369 10.36 -0.17 5.89
CA ASP A 369 11.06 0.70 6.83
C ASP A 369 10.24 0.85 8.11
N ALA A 370 10.77 0.31 9.19
CA ALA A 370 10.14 0.32 10.50
C ALA A 370 10.24 1.67 11.24
N SER A 371 11.12 2.58 10.81
CA SER A 371 11.25 3.92 11.42
C SER A 371 10.09 4.84 11.07
N LYS A 372 9.43 4.60 9.94
CA LYS A 372 8.31 5.42 9.45
C LYS A 372 7.03 5.21 10.27
N PRO A 373 6.18 6.25 10.38
CA PRO A 373 4.94 6.20 11.18
C PRO A 373 3.78 5.46 10.49
N TYR A 374 3.87 5.23 9.18
CA TYR A 374 2.88 4.50 8.38
C TYR A 374 3.35 3.08 8.04
N ALA A 375 2.43 2.23 7.58
CA ALA A 375 2.78 0.91 7.06
C ALA A 375 3.62 1.05 5.78
N THR A 376 4.73 0.33 5.71
CA THR A 376 5.66 0.27 4.58
C THR A 376 5.66 -1.15 4.01
N PRO A 377 5.57 -1.37 2.68
CA PRO A 377 5.43 -0.35 1.61
C PRO A 377 4.14 0.47 1.74
N TRP A 378 4.20 1.74 1.34
CA TRP A 378 3.04 2.62 1.48
C TRP A 378 1.90 2.13 0.59
N ARG A 379 0.74 1.89 1.21
CA ARG A 379 -0.51 1.56 0.53
C ARG A 379 -1.61 2.51 0.99
N PRO A 380 -2.58 2.87 0.13
CA PRO A 380 -3.66 3.77 0.52
C PRO A 380 -4.53 3.16 1.62
N ARG A 381 -5.20 4.03 2.37
CA ARG A 381 -6.06 3.65 3.49
C ARG A 381 -7.25 2.83 3.02
N GLU A 382 -7.67 1.89 3.88
CA GLU A 382 -8.89 1.11 3.69
C GLU A 382 -10.08 2.05 3.39
N PHE A 383 -10.77 1.80 2.28
CA PHE A 383 -11.93 2.57 1.80
C PHE A 383 -11.68 4.04 1.42
N MET A 384 -10.43 4.46 1.19
CA MET A 384 -10.12 5.82 0.71
C MET A 384 -10.85 6.16 -0.60
N SER A 385 -11.00 5.17 -1.50
CA SER A 385 -11.62 5.35 -2.83
C SER A 385 -13.03 5.93 -2.77
N ALA A 386 -13.85 5.54 -1.80
CA ALA A 386 -15.23 6.03 -1.66
C ALA A 386 -15.32 7.52 -1.31
N PHE A 387 -14.24 8.11 -0.79
CA PHE A 387 -14.17 9.51 -0.38
C PHE A 387 -13.20 10.35 -1.21
N ALA A 388 -12.54 9.73 -2.19
CA ALA A 388 -11.50 10.36 -2.99
C ALA A 388 -12.12 11.25 -4.08
N PHE A 389 -12.43 12.49 -3.72
CA PHE A 389 -12.78 13.54 -4.67
C PHE A 389 -12.14 14.86 -4.25
N ILE A 390 -11.66 15.62 -5.24
CA ILE A 390 -11.07 16.95 -5.04
C ILE A 390 -12.07 17.97 -5.58
N PRO A 391 -12.47 18.97 -4.78
CA PRO A 391 -13.44 19.96 -5.25
C PRO A 391 -12.80 20.95 -6.24
N ARG A 392 -13.58 21.44 -7.19
CA ARG A 392 -13.12 22.29 -8.31
C ARG A 392 -12.52 23.65 -7.91
N TYR A 393 -12.68 24.07 -6.66
CA TYR A 393 -12.10 25.32 -6.14
C TYR A 393 -10.68 25.14 -5.56
N LEU A 394 -10.21 23.89 -5.48
CA LEU A 394 -8.84 23.55 -5.09
C LEU A 394 -8.10 22.94 -6.27
N GLU A 395 -6.90 23.45 -6.53
CA GLU A 395 -5.93 22.79 -7.40
C GLU A 395 -4.91 22.08 -6.50
N VAL A 396 -4.65 20.79 -6.72
CA VAL A 396 -3.84 19.99 -5.80
C VAL A 396 -2.72 19.29 -6.54
N ASN A 397 -1.49 19.41 -6.01
CA ASN A 397 -0.34 18.64 -6.44
C ASN A 397 0.05 17.65 -5.34
N GLN A 398 -0.23 16.36 -5.59
CA GLN A 398 -0.01 15.29 -4.62
C GLN A 398 1.48 14.98 -4.40
N LYS A 399 2.35 15.22 -5.38
CA LYS A 399 3.79 14.91 -5.29
C LYS A 399 4.47 15.73 -4.18
N ILE A 400 4.14 17.01 -4.10
CA ILE A 400 4.70 17.96 -3.13
C ILE A 400 3.78 18.21 -1.94
N CYS A 401 2.62 17.56 -1.90
CA CYS A 401 1.60 17.76 -0.85
C CYS A 401 1.20 19.23 -0.69
N SER A 402 1.02 19.95 -1.81
CA SER A 402 0.57 21.34 -1.83
C SER A 402 -0.69 21.53 -2.64
N ALA A 403 -1.49 22.53 -2.27
CA ALA A 403 -2.69 22.91 -2.99
C ALA A 403 -2.85 24.43 -3.03
N VAL A 404 -3.49 24.91 -4.10
CA VAL A 404 -3.82 26.32 -4.29
C VAL A 404 -5.33 26.48 -4.15
N TYR A 405 -5.73 27.42 -3.31
CA TYR A 405 -7.13 27.82 -3.15
C TYR A 405 -7.50 28.80 -4.27
N LEU A 406 -8.04 28.29 -5.37
CA LEU A 406 -8.26 29.10 -6.58
C LEU A 406 -9.33 30.18 -6.38
N ARG A 407 -10.43 29.83 -5.71
CA ARG A 407 -11.61 30.70 -5.55
C ARG A 407 -12.49 30.22 -4.40
N HIS A 408 -13.49 31.02 -4.06
CA HIS A 408 -14.57 30.56 -3.20
C HIS A 408 -15.47 29.54 -3.93
N PRO A 409 -16.02 28.53 -3.22
CA PRO A 409 -16.98 27.62 -3.82
C PRO A 409 -18.19 28.40 -4.34
N VAL A 410 -18.66 28.07 -5.53
CA VAL A 410 -19.84 28.69 -6.17
C VAL A 410 -20.87 27.65 -6.60
N ALA A 411 -22.14 28.05 -6.65
CA ALA A 411 -23.18 27.26 -7.32
C ALA A 411 -23.22 27.57 -8.83
N ARG A 412 -23.45 26.55 -9.64
CA ARG A 412 -23.62 26.60 -11.09
C ARG A 412 -24.93 25.91 -11.47
N PRO A 413 -25.49 26.16 -12.68
CA PRO A 413 -26.59 25.36 -13.19
C PRO A 413 -26.26 23.86 -13.11
N GLY A 414 -27.07 23.10 -12.36
CA GLY A 414 -26.90 21.65 -12.17
C GLY A 414 -25.85 21.18 -11.15
N LEU A 415 -25.02 22.06 -10.56
CA LEU A 415 -23.94 21.64 -9.64
C LEU A 415 -23.66 22.69 -8.56
N ALA A 416 -23.43 22.26 -7.33
CA ALA A 416 -22.82 23.09 -6.28
C ALA A 416 -21.41 22.59 -5.98
N GLU A 417 -20.45 23.50 -5.81
CA GLU A 417 -19.07 23.12 -5.52
C GLU A 417 -18.84 22.70 -4.06
N VAL A 418 -19.77 23.01 -3.14
CA VAL A 418 -19.69 22.57 -1.73
C VAL A 418 -20.02 21.09 -1.62
N PRO A 419 -19.07 20.21 -1.24
CA PRO A 419 -19.33 18.79 -1.25
C PRO A 419 -20.17 18.37 -0.04
N THR A 420 -21.38 17.89 -0.30
CA THR A 420 -22.39 17.53 0.71
C THR A 420 -23.07 16.21 0.36
N PRO A 421 -23.25 15.27 1.31
CA PRO A 421 -23.96 14.01 1.05
C PRO A 421 -25.49 14.16 1.17
N PHE A 422 -26.01 15.37 1.41
CA PHE A 422 -27.43 15.60 1.69
C PHE A 422 -28.20 16.17 0.50
N ALA A 423 -29.46 15.76 0.36
CA ALA A 423 -30.35 16.29 -0.66
C ALA A 423 -30.63 17.79 -0.49
N ASN A 424 -31.03 18.45 -1.58
CA ASN A 424 -31.31 19.88 -1.63
C ASN A 424 -32.36 20.32 -0.59
N GLU A 425 -33.40 19.52 -0.38
CA GLU A 425 -34.46 19.77 0.62
C GLU A 425 -33.94 19.81 2.06
N THR A 426 -33.06 18.86 2.42
CA THR A 426 -32.45 18.82 3.75
C THR A 426 -31.57 20.05 3.96
N MET A 427 -30.85 20.47 2.93
CA MET A 427 -30.02 21.66 2.97
C MET A 427 -30.86 22.94 3.06
N ALA A 428 -32.01 23.00 2.38
CA ALA A 428 -32.96 24.11 2.48
C ALA A 428 -33.54 24.25 3.90
N LEU A 429 -33.91 23.14 4.53
CA LEU A 429 -34.36 23.13 5.93
C LEU A 429 -33.27 23.58 6.90
N ALA A 430 -32.01 23.17 6.66
CA ALA A 430 -30.87 23.64 7.43
C ALA A 430 -30.63 25.15 7.25
N PHE A 431 -30.72 25.67 6.02
CA PHE A 431 -30.65 27.11 5.75
C PHE A 431 -31.71 27.88 6.56
N ASN A 432 -32.96 27.42 6.49
CA ASN A 432 -34.09 28.03 7.20
C ASN A 432 -33.89 28.05 8.72
N TRP A 433 -33.29 27.00 9.30
CA TRP A 433 -32.91 27.01 10.71
C TRP A 433 -31.95 28.16 11.02
N TYR A 434 -30.91 28.34 10.22
CA TYR A 434 -29.86 29.32 10.50
C TYR A 434 -30.26 30.77 10.20
N LEU A 435 -31.26 31.00 9.35
CA LEU A 435 -31.84 32.33 9.14
C LEU A 435 -32.38 32.97 10.42
N ARG A 436 -33.03 32.18 11.29
CA ARG A 436 -33.69 32.68 12.50
C ARG A 436 -33.18 32.05 13.80
N ARG A 437 -32.25 31.09 13.70
CA ARG A 437 -31.72 30.28 14.82
C ARG A 437 -32.79 29.46 15.55
N ARG A 438 -33.87 29.11 14.84
CA ARG A 438 -35.02 28.32 15.32
C ARG A 438 -35.77 27.70 14.17
#